data_AF-A0A4Q5QZM0-F1
#
_entry.id   AF-A0A4Q5QZM0-F1
#
_cell.length_a   1.000
_cell.length_b   1.000
_cell.length_c   1.000
_cell.angle_alpha   90.00
_cell.angle_beta   90.00
_cell.angle_gamma   90.00
#
_symmetry.space_group_name_H-M   'P 1'
#
loop_
_entity.id
_entity.type
_entity.pdbx_description
1 polymer ?
#
loop_
_entity_poly.entity_id
_entity_poly.type
_entity_poly.pdbx_seq_one_letter_code
_entity_poly.pdbx_strand_id
1 'polypeptide(L)'
;MVLACAHLHHDPSDSAFDKLAALCQRCHMMHDAPEHRRRRWMNAHCRRALGDLFYGPYPLHGADWITQTPASMLEDHRLLYVGA
;
A
#
# COMPACT_ATOMS: atom_id res chain seq x y z
N MET A 1 26.80 6.40 -7.73
CA MET A 1 25.33 6.56 -7.70
C MET A 1 24.73 5.33 -8.37
N VAL A 2 23.85 4.61 -7.69
CA VAL A 2 23.19 3.40 -8.23
C VAL A 2 21.74 3.75 -8.53
N LEU A 3 21.26 3.34 -9.72
CA LEU A 3 19.87 3.45 -10.11
C LEU A 3 19.16 2.14 -9.75
N ALA A 4 17.94 2.25 -9.24
CA ALA A 4 17.04 1.15 -8.95
C ALA A 4 15.76 1.30 -9.76
N CYS A 5 15.15 0.17 -10.12
CA CYS A 5 13.82 0.15 -10.70
C CYS A 5 12.78 0.47 -9.61
N ALA A 6 11.89 1.41 -9.90
CA ALA A 6 10.80 1.82 -9.03
C ALA A 6 9.46 1.65 -9.74
N HIS A 7 8.49 1.04 -9.07
CA HIS A 7 7.10 0.98 -9.53
C HIS A 7 6.40 2.29 -9.18
N LEU A 8 6.02 3.07 -10.19
CA LEU A 8 5.48 4.42 -10.00
C LEU A 8 4.17 4.45 -9.22
N HIS A 9 3.36 3.39 -9.32
CA HIS A 9 2.09 3.23 -8.60
C HIS A 9 2.17 2.21 -7.45
N HIS A 10 3.39 1.84 -7.03
CA HIS A 10 3.68 0.97 -5.89
C HIS A 10 3.04 -0.43 -5.90
N ASP A 11 2.55 -0.90 -7.05
CA ASP A 11 2.11 -2.29 -7.23
C ASP A 11 3.20 -3.08 -7.98
N PRO A 12 3.83 -4.08 -7.32
CA PRO A 12 4.92 -4.85 -7.88
C PRO A 12 4.48 -5.89 -8.93
N SER A 13 3.17 -6.07 -9.16
CA SER A 13 2.66 -7.02 -10.14
C SER A 13 2.54 -6.44 -11.55
N ASP A 14 2.48 -5.10 -11.70
CA ASP A 14 2.45 -4.41 -12.99
C ASP A 14 3.85 -3.97 -13.42
N SER A 15 4.43 -4.69 -14.37
CA SER A 15 5.74 -4.42 -14.95
C SER A 15 5.68 -3.71 -16.31
N ALA A 16 4.57 -3.04 -16.64
CA ALA A 16 4.47 -2.27 -17.88
C ALA A 16 5.51 -1.13 -17.89
N PHE A 17 6.13 -0.90 -19.05
CA PHE A 17 7.25 0.04 -19.16
C PHE A 17 6.91 1.47 -18.75
N ASP A 18 5.66 1.90 -18.97
CA ASP A 18 5.16 3.22 -18.58
C ASP A 18 4.89 3.35 -17.07
N LYS A 19 4.98 2.24 -16.33
CA LYS A 19 4.78 2.17 -14.87
C LYS A 19 6.08 2.05 -14.08
N LEU A 20 7.20 1.91 -14.78
CA LEU A 20 8.52 1.77 -14.17
C LEU A 20 9.37 3.01 -14.40
N ALA A 21 10.19 3.35 -13.40
CA ALA A 21 11.19 4.40 -13.53
C ALA A 21 12.53 3.94 -12.93
N ALA A 22 13.63 4.36 -13.57
CA ALA A 22 14.96 4.22 -13.00
C ALA A 22 15.26 5.44 -12.12
N LEU A 23 15.26 5.25 -10.80
CA LEU A 23 15.50 6.33 -9.83
C LEU A 23 16.81 6.08 -9.07
N CYS A 24 17.54 7.15 -8.73
CA CYS A 24 18.64 7.02 -7.79
C CYS A 24 18.10 6.70 -6.39
N GLN A 25 18.92 6.10 -5.51
CA GLN A 25 18.48 5.70 -4.17
C GLN A 25 17.75 6.82 -3.39
N ARG A 26 18.24 8.07 -3.47
CA ARG A 26 17.58 9.20 -2.79
C ARG A 26 16.19 9.49 -3.37
N CYS A 27 16.07 9.57 -4.69
CA CYS A 27 14.79 9.83 -5.36
C CYS A 27 13.81 8.68 -5.14
N HIS A 28 14.28 7.43 -5.18
CA HIS A 28 13.47 6.25 -4.90
C HIS A 28 12.88 6.30 -3.48
N MET A 29 13.72 6.57 -2.47
CA MET A 29 13.26 6.69 -1.09
C MET A 29 12.29 7.86 -0.86
N MET A 30 12.45 8.97 -1.58
CA MET A 30 11.51 10.10 -1.51
C MET A 30 10.16 9.74 -2.16
N HIS A 31 10.18 9.09 -3.32
CA HIS A 31 8.98 8.60 -4.02
C HIS A 31 8.17 7.65 -3.14
N ASP A 32 8.84 6.66 -2.52
CA ASP A 32 8.14 5.66 -1.69
C ASP A 32 7.81 6.15 -0.28
N ALA A 33 8.25 7.34 0.15
CA ALA A 33 8.07 7.79 1.53
C ALA A 33 6.59 7.84 1.98
N PRO A 34 5.63 8.34 1.17
CA PRO A 34 4.21 8.29 1.52
C PRO A 34 3.69 6.86 1.67
N GLU A 35 4.03 5.98 0.73
CA GLU A 35 3.59 4.58 0.74
C GLU A 35 4.17 3.82 1.93
N HIS A 36 5.44 4.02 2.24
CA HIS A 36 6.07 3.48 3.44
C HIS A 36 5.42 3.95 4.73
N ARG A 37 4.94 5.21 4.80
CA ARG A 37 4.18 5.71 5.95
C ARG A 37 2.82 5.03 6.04
N ARG A 38 2.10 4.91 4.93
CA ARG A 38 0.81 4.20 4.85
C ARG A 38 0.93 2.76 5.35
N ARG A 39 1.87 1.99 4.79
CA ARG A 39 2.12 0.59 5.18
C ARG A 39 2.54 0.46 6.65
N ARG A 40 3.43 1.34 7.14
CA ARG A 40 3.85 1.33 8.56
C ARG A 40 2.68 1.58 9.50
N TRP A 41 1.83 2.56 9.18
CA TRP A 41 0.63 2.84 9.97
C TRP A 41 -0.33 1.65 9.94
N MET A 42 -0.61 1.10 8.76
CA MET A 42 -1.52 -0.04 8.58
C MET A 42 -1.05 -1.26 9.38
N ASN A 43 0.23 -1.62 9.26
CA ASN A 43 0.81 -2.74 10.02
C ASN A 43 0.76 -2.50 11.53
N ALA A 44 0.89 -1.25 12.00
CA ALA A 44 0.75 -0.92 13.40
C ALA A 44 -0.73 -0.91 13.86
N HIS A 45 -1.66 -0.56 12.99
CA HIS A 45 -3.09 -0.60 13.25
C HIS A 45 -3.58 -2.05 13.34
N CYS A 46 -3.34 -2.87 12.31
CA CYS A 46 -3.80 -4.25 12.24
C CYS A 46 -3.22 -5.12 13.37
N ARG A 47 -1.97 -4.88 13.78
CA ARG A 47 -1.37 -5.59 14.93
C ARG A 47 -2.04 -5.31 16.28
N ARG A 48 -2.72 -4.17 16.43
CA ARG A 48 -3.35 -3.75 17.68
C ARG A 48 -4.86 -3.96 17.68
N ALA A 49 -5.47 -3.96 16.51
CA ALA A 49 -6.89 -4.21 16.36
C ALA A 49 -7.20 -5.71 16.52
N LEU A 50 -8.38 -6.03 17.07
CA LEU A 50 -8.92 -7.39 17.06
C LEU A 50 -9.38 -7.82 15.66
N GLY A 51 -9.65 -6.84 14.79
CA GLY A 51 -10.23 -7.01 13.47
C GLY A 51 -10.94 -5.74 13.04
N ASP A 52 -11.62 -5.84 11.91
CA ASP A 52 -12.60 -4.88 11.45
C ASP A 52 -13.99 -5.19 12.05
N LEU A 53 -14.77 -4.15 12.39
CA LEU A 53 -16.10 -4.30 12.98
C LEU A 53 -17.11 -4.99 12.06
N PHE A 54 -17.03 -4.73 10.76
CA PHE A 54 -17.95 -5.26 9.74
C PHE A 54 -17.38 -6.50 9.04
N TYR A 55 -16.06 -6.57 8.87
CA TYR A 55 -15.42 -7.63 8.08
C TYR A 55 -14.71 -8.71 8.92
N GLY A 56 -14.66 -8.56 10.24
CA GLY A 56 -14.11 -9.58 11.15
C GLY A 56 -12.60 -9.51 11.35
N PRO A 57 -11.96 -10.56 11.89
CA PRO A 57 -10.55 -10.51 12.29
C PRO A 57 -9.60 -10.28 11.10
N TYR A 58 -8.56 -9.47 11.32
CA TYR A 58 -7.50 -9.28 10.31
C TYR A 58 -6.69 -10.58 10.14
N PRO A 59 -6.20 -10.89 8.92
CA PRO A 59 -5.34 -12.05 8.70
C PRO A 59 -4.11 -12.02 9.61
N LEU A 60 -3.75 -13.17 10.17
CA LEU A 60 -2.56 -13.29 11.01
C LEU A 60 -1.31 -12.97 10.17
N HIS A 61 -0.43 -12.12 10.71
CA HIS A 61 0.85 -11.79 10.08
C HIS A 61 1.62 -13.06 9.72
N GLY A 62 1.88 -13.27 8.43
CA GLY A 62 2.63 -14.42 7.91
C GLY A 62 1.81 -15.47 7.17
N ALA A 63 0.47 -15.41 7.20
CA ALA A 63 -0.38 -16.28 6.38
C ALA A 63 -0.27 -15.93 4.88
N ASP A 64 -0.15 -14.63 4.57
CA ASP A 64 -0.07 -14.13 3.20
C ASP A 64 0.97 -12.99 3.20
N TRP A 65 2.14 -13.23 2.62
CA TRP A 65 3.28 -12.30 2.55
C TRP A 65 3.00 -11.07 1.65
N ILE A 66 1.76 -10.93 1.19
CA ILE A 66 1.20 -9.77 0.51
C ILE A 66 -0.25 -9.62 1.01
N THR A 67 -0.49 -9.30 2.28
CA THR A 67 -1.85 -8.90 2.66
C THR A 67 -2.12 -7.57 1.97
N GLN A 68 -2.75 -7.63 0.80
CA GLN A 68 -3.37 -6.47 0.16
C GLN A 68 -4.21 -5.77 1.21
N THR A 69 -4.28 -4.43 1.11
CA THR A 69 -5.22 -3.61 1.86
C THR A 69 -6.57 -4.36 1.93
N PRO A 70 -7.11 -4.67 3.13
CA PRO A 70 -8.38 -5.38 3.24
C PRO A 70 -9.44 -4.70 2.36
N ALA A 71 -10.36 -5.46 1.77
CA ALA A 71 -11.40 -4.91 0.90
C ALA A 71 -12.12 -3.70 1.53
N SER A 72 -12.30 -3.71 2.86
CA SER A 72 -12.86 -2.63 3.67
C SER A 72 -12.12 -1.29 3.63
N MET A 73 -10.88 -1.28 3.13
CA MET A 73 -9.97 -0.15 3.07
C MET A 73 -9.62 0.23 1.61
N LEU A 74 -10.16 -0.51 0.62
CA LEU A 74 -10.06 -0.22 -0.82
C LEU A 74 -11.23 0.65 -1.32
N GLU A 75 -12.28 0.83 -0.51
CA GLU A 75 -13.41 1.68 -0.82
C GLU A 75 -13.01 3.17 -0.70
N ASP A 76 -12.83 3.78 -1.86
CA ASP A 76 -12.47 5.18 -2.06
C ASP A 76 -13.46 6.12 -1.33
N HIS A 77 -12.99 6.80 -0.28
CA HIS A 77 -13.72 7.88 0.39
C HIS A 77 -14.12 9.04 -0.55
N ARG A 78 -13.68 9.07 -1.82
CA ARG A 78 -14.14 10.03 -2.83
C ARG A 78 -15.53 9.73 -3.41
N LEU A 79 -16.05 8.50 -3.28
CA LEU A 79 -17.40 8.17 -3.76
C LEU A 79 -18.50 8.51 -2.75
N LEU A 80 -18.16 8.71 -1.47
CA LEU A 80 -19.12 9.11 -0.43
C LEU A 80 -19.50 10.61 -0.47
N TYR A 81 -18.89 11.41 -1.34
CA TYR A 81 -19.19 12.83 -1.56
C TYR A 81 -19.73 13.14 -2.97
N VAL A 82 -20.05 12.13 -3.77
CA VAL A 82 -20.69 12.29 -5.10
C VAL A 82 -22.05 11.59 -5.06
N GLY A 83 -23.01 12.23 -4.40
CA GLY A 83 -24.36 11.68 -4.27
C GLY A 83 -25.19 12.51 -3.28
N ALA A 84 -25.56 13.71 -3.71
CA ALA A 84 -26.66 14.48 -3.11
C ALA A 84 -28.01 13.84 -3.47
#